data_AF-A0A7K8H9U7-F1
#
_entry.id   AF-A0A7K8H9U7-F1
#
_cell.length_a   1.000
_cell.length_b   1.000
_cell.length_c   1.000
_cell.angle_alpha   90.00
_cell.angle_beta   90.00
_cell.angle_gamma   90.00
#
_symmetry.space_group_name_H-M   'P 1'
#
loop_
_entity.id
_entity.type
_entity.pdbx_description
1 polymer ?
#
loop_
_entity_poly.entity_id
_entity_poly.type
_entity_poly.pdbx_seq_one_letter_code
_entity_poly.pdbx_strand_id
1 'polypeptide(L)'
;QIQDFLEPSSVNVHTALVLVNAIYFKGIWKTAFKEEHTQEVPFNVTEKESRPVQMMCQNSTFKVARVAEEKIKILELPYASGELSLLVLLPDDISGLEQLENKISFEKLTEWTSSKVMEKKRVKVYLPRMKIEEKYNLTSVLMSLGMTDLFSPSANLSGISSAGSLRVSEAVHEAYIEVTEEGTEEAGSADDTEDIQHSSESEEFRADHPFLFLVKHNPSDMILLFGRYCSP
;
A
#
# COMPACT_ATOMS: atom_id res chain seq x y z
N GLN A 1 -12.47 -7.48 10.05
CA GLN A 1 -12.79 -8.91 9.93
C GLN A 1 -13.57 -9.04 8.63
N ILE A 2 -13.03 -9.79 7.66
CA ILE A 2 -13.71 -10.02 6.38
C ILE A 2 -14.90 -10.95 6.64
N GLN A 3 -16.10 -10.50 6.29
CA GLN A 3 -17.37 -11.22 6.45
C GLN A 3 -18.12 -11.23 5.12
N ASP A 4 -19.00 -12.22 4.92
CA ASP A 4 -19.84 -12.32 3.71
C ASP A 4 -19.05 -12.27 2.38
N PHE A 5 -17.95 -13.04 2.35
CA PHE A 5 -17.00 -13.09 1.23
C PHE A 5 -17.64 -13.47 -0.12
N LEU A 6 -18.67 -14.31 -0.11
CA LEU A 6 -19.43 -14.67 -1.31
C LEU A 6 -20.84 -14.11 -1.21
N GLU A 7 -21.26 -13.37 -2.23
CA GLU A 7 -22.61 -12.80 -2.25
C GLU A 7 -23.68 -13.90 -2.30
N PRO A 8 -24.85 -13.71 -1.69
CA PRO A 8 -25.96 -14.64 -1.85
C PRO A 8 -26.27 -14.87 -3.33
N SER A 9 -26.29 -16.12 -3.78
CA SER A 9 -26.49 -16.55 -5.19
C SER A 9 -25.25 -16.52 -6.10
N SER A 10 -24.07 -16.14 -5.60
CA SER A 10 -22.79 -16.34 -6.32
C SER A 10 -22.53 -17.83 -6.62
N VAL A 11 -22.95 -18.71 -5.70
CA VAL A 11 -22.86 -20.16 -5.83
C VAL A 11 -24.23 -20.76 -6.16
N ASN A 12 -24.27 -21.61 -7.18
CA ASN A 12 -25.46 -22.33 -7.63
C ASN A 12 -25.13 -23.75 -8.11
N VAL A 13 -26.13 -24.53 -8.55
CA VAL A 13 -25.99 -25.92 -8.99
C VAL A 13 -25.06 -26.13 -10.20
N HIS A 14 -24.69 -25.05 -10.91
CA HIS A 14 -23.77 -25.07 -12.05
C HIS A 14 -22.36 -24.61 -11.70
N THR A 15 -22.12 -24.22 -10.44
CA THR A 15 -20.79 -23.83 -9.93
C THR A 15 -19.89 -25.05 -9.85
N ALA A 16 -18.75 -25.00 -10.54
CA ALA A 16 -17.78 -26.10 -10.59
C ALA A 16 -16.64 -25.92 -9.57
N LEU A 17 -16.06 -24.72 -9.50
CA LEU A 17 -14.96 -24.37 -8.59
C LEU A 17 -14.96 -22.86 -8.34
N VAL A 18 -14.75 -22.43 -7.09
CA VAL A 18 -14.61 -21.02 -6.73
C VAL A 18 -13.23 -20.81 -6.11
N LEU A 19 -12.53 -19.77 -6.57
CA LEU A 19 -11.26 -19.33 -6.00
C LEU A 19 -11.52 -18.14 -5.07
N VAL A 20 -11.10 -18.28 -3.82
CA VAL A 20 -11.26 -17.27 -2.77
C VAL A 20 -9.87 -16.93 -2.24
N ASN A 21 -9.49 -15.66 -2.29
CA ASN A 21 -8.25 -15.16 -1.71
C ASN A 21 -8.51 -13.92 -0.84
N ALA A 22 -8.27 -14.03 0.47
CA ALA A 22 -8.42 -12.93 1.42
C ALA A 22 -7.07 -12.59 2.06
N ILE A 23 -6.74 -11.31 2.16
CA ILE A 23 -5.55 -10.84 2.88
C ILE A 23 -5.93 -9.78 3.91
N TYR A 24 -5.41 -9.92 5.12
CA TYR A 24 -5.53 -8.93 6.19
C TYR A 24 -4.13 -8.52 6.63
N PHE A 25 -3.88 -7.23 6.66
CA PHE A 25 -2.60 -6.68 7.09
C PHE A 25 -2.78 -5.63 8.17
N LYS A 26 -2.16 -5.89 9.32
CA LYS A 26 -1.95 -4.93 10.40
C LYS A 26 -0.52 -5.14 10.92
N GLY A 27 0.32 -4.13 10.76
CA GLY A 27 1.73 -4.18 11.16
C GLY A 27 2.03 -3.21 12.29
N ILE A 28 3.03 -3.54 13.11
CA ILE A 28 3.55 -2.69 14.18
C ILE A 28 4.78 -1.95 13.63
N TRP A 29 4.80 -0.62 13.68
CA TRP A 29 5.95 0.16 13.22
C TRP A 29 7.22 -0.13 14.01
N LYS A 30 8.38 -0.01 13.37
CA LYS A 30 9.67 0.03 14.09
C LYS A 30 9.81 1.29 14.94
N THR A 31 9.23 2.39 14.46
CA THR A 31 9.24 3.70 15.08
C THR A 31 7.80 4.16 15.23
N ALA A 32 7.24 4.03 16.43
CA ALA A 32 5.83 4.36 16.70
C ALA A 32 5.52 5.83 16.41
N PHE A 33 4.31 6.10 15.94
CA PHE A 33 3.73 7.44 16.06
C PHE A 33 3.15 7.57 17.47
N LYS A 34 3.19 8.77 18.05
CA LYS A 34 2.52 9.01 19.34
C LYS A 34 1.08 9.45 19.07
N GLU A 35 0.11 8.77 19.68
CA GLU A 35 -1.31 9.12 19.52
C GLU A 35 -1.62 10.57 19.93
N GLU A 36 -0.90 11.11 20.90
CA GLU A 36 -1.01 12.52 21.35
C GLU A 36 -0.61 13.54 20.27
N HIS A 37 0.14 13.13 19.25
CA HIS A 37 0.54 13.96 18.11
C HIS A 37 -0.42 13.82 16.92
N THR A 38 -1.38 12.91 16.98
CA THR A 38 -2.38 12.73 15.92
C THR A 38 -3.43 13.81 16.04
N GLN A 39 -3.70 14.50 14.91
CA GLN A 39 -4.64 15.61 14.87
C GLN A 39 -5.54 15.50 13.64
N GLU A 40 -6.74 16.06 13.74
CA GLU A 40 -7.61 16.22 12.58
C GLU A 40 -7.05 17.31 11.65
N VAL A 41 -6.73 16.92 10.40
CA VAL A 41 -6.14 17.79 9.37
C VAL A 41 -6.89 17.57 8.04
N PRO A 42 -7.06 18.58 7.19
CA PRO A 42 -7.62 18.39 5.87
C PRO A 42 -6.73 17.51 4.97
N PHE A 43 -7.34 16.52 4.31
CA PHE A 43 -6.80 15.77 3.19
C PHE A 43 -7.43 16.27 1.90
N ASN A 44 -6.63 16.78 0.98
CA ASN A 44 -7.06 17.37 -0.28
C ASN A 44 -7.32 16.26 -1.31
N VAL A 45 -8.55 15.75 -1.36
CA VAL A 45 -8.99 14.74 -2.36
C VAL A 45 -8.81 15.27 -3.78
N THR A 46 -9.10 16.56 -3.98
CA THR A 46 -8.82 17.32 -5.21
C THR A 46 -8.39 18.74 -4.86
N GLU A 47 -8.03 19.56 -5.85
CA GLU A 47 -7.75 20.99 -5.64
C GLU A 47 -8.94 21.79 -5.05
N LYS A 48 -10.16 21.25 -5.11
CA LYS A 48 -11.39 21.94 -4.68
C LYS A 48 -12.11 21.24 -3.53
N GLU A 49 -11.77 19.99 -3.24
CA GLU A 49 -12.42 19.17 -2.22
C GLU A 49 -11.38 18.66 -1.23
N SER A 50 -11.63 18.93 0.05
CA SER A 50 -10.83 18.39 1.16
C SER A 50 -11.75 17.72 2.17
N ARG A 51 -11.26 16.67 2.83
CA ARG A 51 -11.96 15.94 3.89
C ARG A 51 -11.10 15.86 5.14
N PRO A 52 -11.67 15.98 6.35
CA PRO A 52 -10.89 15.84 7.58
C PRO A 52 -10.40 14.39 7.74
N VAL A 53 -9.15 14.21 8.15
CA VAL A 53 -8.56 12.92 8.49
C VAL A 53 -7.78 13.01 9.79
N GLN A 54 -7.68 11.88 10.50
CA GLN A 54 -6.76 11.75 11.62
C GLN A 54 -5.33 11.59 11.07
N MET A 55 -4.54 12.65 11.12
CA MET A 55 -3.18 12.72 10.58
C MET A 55 -2.18 12.42 11.70
N MET A 56 -1.50 11.28 11.60
CA MET A 56 -0.42 10.90 12.50
C MET A 56 0.83 11.72 12.18
N CYS A 57 1.62 12.05 13.19
CA CYS A 57 2.82 12.88 13.04
C CYS A 57 4.00 12.35 13.86
N GLN A 58 5.18 12.29 13.26
CA GLN A 58 6.43 12.04 13.96
C GLN A 58 7.61 12.70 13.27
N ASN A 59 8.74 12.81 13.97
CA ASN A 59 10.00 13.31 13.42
C ASN A 59 11.11 12.32 13.78
N SER A 60 11.64 11.62 12.79
CA SER A 60 12.68 10.61 12.98
C SER A 60 13.49 10.43 11.69
N THR A 61 14.47 9.54 11.71
CA THR A 61 15.31 9.24 10.55
C THR A 61 14.70 8.12 9.72
N PHE A 62 14.28 8.44 8.50
CA PHE A 62 13.72 7.48 7.55
C PHE A 62 14.47 7.52 6.24
N LYS A 63 14.32 6.48 5.41
CA LYS A 63 14.79 6.56 4.03
C LYS A 63 13.76 7.30 3.20
N VAL A 64 14.24 8.30 2.48
CA VAL A 64 13.43 9.12 1.58
C VAL A 64 14.13 9.28 0.23
N ALA A 65 13.34 9.42 -0.83
CA ALA A 65 13.82 9.78 -2.14
C ALA A 65 12.98 10.91 -2.73
N ARG A 66 13.62 11.73 -3.55
CA ARG A 66 12.97 12.74 -4.38
C ARG A 66 13.31 12.44 -5.83
N VAL A 67 12.29 12.08 -6.61
CA VAL A 67 12.46 11.81 -8.05
C VAL A 67 11.95 13.04 -8.80
N ALA A 68 12.86 13.96 -9.08
CA ALA A 68 12.52 15.28 -9.62
C ALA A 68 11.89 15.19 -11.02
N GLU A 69 12.36 14.27 -11.86
CA GLU A 69 11.83 14.03 -13.22
C GLU A 69 10.36 13.62 -13.20
N GLU A 70 9.95 12.92 -12.15
CA GLU A 70 8.60 12.38 -11.97
C GLU A 70 7.75 13.21 -11.02
N LYS A 71 8.33 14.23 -10.38
CA LYS A 71 7.70 15.09 -9.38
C LYS A 71 7.04 14.28 -8.25
N ILE A 72 7.79 13.33 -7.71
CA ILE A 72 7.34 12.51 -6.58
C ILE A 72 8.35 12.52 -5.44
N LYS A 73 7.85 12.28 -4.23
CA LYS A 73 8.61 11.90 -3.05
C LYS A 73 8.27 10.46 -2.68
N ILE A 74 9.26 9.72 -2.20
CA ILE A 74 9.07 8.36 -1.70
C ILE A 74 9.57 8.31 -0.26
N LEU A 75 8.78 7.71 0.62
CA LEU A 75 9.12 7.46 2.01
C LEU A 75 9.04 5.95 2.29
N GLU A 76 10.04 5.40 2.98
CA GLU A 76 10.04 4.01 3.47
C GLU A 76 9.91 4.00 5.00
N LEU A 77 8.80 3.44 5.50
CA LEU A 77 8.50 3.26 6.92
C LEU A 77 8.65 1.78 7.29
N PRO A 78 9.70 1.39 8.05
CA PRO A 78 9.90 0.01 8.44
C PRO A 78 8.95 -0.45 9.55
N TYR A 79 8.49 -1.70 9.44
CA TYR A 79 7.81 -2.42 10.54
C TYR A 79 8.83 -3.02 11.53
N ALA A 80 8.36 -3.43 12.71
CA ALA A 80 9.20 -3.76 13.87
C ALA A 80 10.32 -4.78 13.62
N SER A 81 10.07 -5.83 12.83
CA SER A 81 11.11 -6.84 12.50
C SER A 81 12.14 -6.35 11.48
N GLY A 82 11.86 -5.25 10.77
CA GLY A 82 12.65 -4.78 9.63
C GLY A 82 12.50 -5.63 8.36
N GLU A 83 11.75 -6.73 8.40
CA GLU A 83 11.50 -7.59 7.24
C GLU A 83 10.47 -6.97 6.29
N LEU A 84 9.57 -6.15 6.81
CA LEU A 84 8.54 -5.47 6.03
C LEU A 84 8.71 -3.95 6.10
N SER A 85 8.28 -3.25 5.06
CA SER A 85 8.18 -1.80 5.06
C SER A 85 6.98 -1.31 4.26
N LEU A 86 6.35 -0.25 4.74
CA LEU A 86 5.40 0.53 3.95
C LEU A 86 6.19 1.55 3.15
N LEU A 87 6.06 1.52 1.83
CA LEU A 87 6.53 2.59 0.96
C LEU A 87 5.34 3.46 0.56
N VAL A 88 5.53 4.77 0.62
CA VAL A 88 4.53 5.78 0.21
C VAL A 88 5.13 6.59 -0.92
N LEU A 89 4.48 6.59 -2.08
CA LEU A 89 4.84 7.38 -3.25
C LEU A 89 3.85 8.54 -3.36
N LEU A 90 4.31 9.72 -3.00
CA LEU A 90 3.52 10.94 -2.91
C LEU A 90 3.89 11.87 -4.07
N PRO A 91 2.94 12.20 -4.97
CA PRO A 91 3.13 13.27 -5.95
C PRO A 91 3.41 14.62 -5.30
N ASP A 92 4.04 15.54 -6.02
CA ASP A 92 4.23 16.91 -5.53
C ASP A 92 2.96 17.74 -5.61
N ASP A 93 2.18 17.49 -6.65
CA ASP A 93 0.94 18.19 -6.96
C ASP A 93 -0.26 17.29 -6.58
N ILE A 94 -1.32 17.88 -6.02
CA ILE A 94 -2.55 17.16 -5.60
C ILE A 94 -3.14 16.31 -6.74
N SER A 95 -3.05 16.81 -7.99
CA SER A 95 -3.56 16.16 -9.20
C SER A 95 -2.52 15.26 -9.90
N GLY A 96 -1.32 15.08 -9.33
CA GLY A 96 -0.21 14.36 -9.94
C GLY A 96 -0.35 12.83 -9.94
N LEU A 97 -1.30 12.27 -9.20
CA LEU A 97 -1.42 10.82 -9.01
C LEU A 97 -1.70 10.07 -10.32
N GLU A 98 -2.54 10.60 -11.21
CA GLU A 98 -2.83 9.96 -12.51
C GLU A 98 -1.56 9.84 -13.38
N GLN A 99 -0.69 10.85 -13.33
CA GLN A 99 0.58 10.82 -14.07
C GLN A 99 1.53 9.77 -13.49
N LEU A 100 1.54 9.60 -12.17
CA LEU A 100 2.30 8.56 -11.49
C LEU A 100 1.78 7.16 -11.86
N GLU A 101 0.47 6.94 -11.81
CA GLU A 101 -0.17 5.65 -12.17
C GLU A 101 0.12 5.23 -13.62
N ASN A 102 0.15 6.17 -14.56
CA ASN A 102 0.46 5.89 -15.97
C ASN A 102 1.94 5.57 -16.22
N LYS A 103 2.83 5.97 -15.30
CA LYS A 103 4.28 5.83 -15.46
C LYS A 103 4.88 4.72 -14.62
N ILE A 104 4.19 4.29 -13.56
CA ILE A 104 4.72 3.28 -12.66
C ILE A 104 4.84 1.94 -13.40
N SER A 105 6.01 1.32 -13.25
CA SER A 105 6.31 -0.02 -13.72
C SER A 105 7.19 -0.71 -12.69
N PHE A 106 7.40 -2.01 -12.83
CA PHE A 106 8.31 -2.75 -11.95
C PHE A 106 9.74 -2.20 -12.03
N GLU A 107 10.22 -1.88 -13.24
CA GLU A 107 11.56 -1.32 -13.47
C GLU A 107 11.71 0.05 -12.81
N LYS A 108 10.73 0.95 -13.02
CA LYS A 108 10.76 2.28 -12.42
C LYS A 108 10.69 2.23 -10.90
N LEU A 109 9.82 1.38 -10.35
CA LEU A 109 9.70 1.21 -8.91
C LEU A 109 11.02 0.70 -8.30
N THR A 110 11.68 -0.26 -8.96
CA THR A 110 12.98 -0.79 -8.54
C THR A 110 14.06 0.29 -8.58
N GLU A 111 14.05 1.12 -9.62
CA GLU A 111 14.98 2.25 -9.77
C GLU A 111 14.79 3.29 -8.65
N TRP A 112 13.56 3.80 -8.49
CA TRP A 112 13.22 4.85 -7.54
C TRP A 112 13.41 4.45 -6.08
N THR A 113 13.26 3.15 -5.77
CA THR A 113 13.40 2.61 -4.41
C THR A 113 14.74 1.95 -4.15
N SER A 114 15.68 2.06 -5.10
CA SER A 114 17.02 1.50 -4.95
C SER A 114 17.81 2.20 -3.83
N SER A 115 18.77 1.48 -3.26
CA SER A 115 19.66 2.02 -2.21
C SER A 115 20.55 3.18 -2.67
N LYS A 116 20.62 3.45 -3.99
CA LYS A 116 21.36 4.58 -4.56
C LYS A 116 20.53 5.87 -4.57
N VAL A 117 19.21 5.73 -4.57
CA VAL A 117 18.25 6.86 -4.67
C VAL A 117 17.65 7.19 -3.30
N MET A 118 17.41 6.16 -2.49
CA MET A 118 16.84 6.31 -1.14
C MET A 118 17.92 6.70 -0.12
N GLU A 119 17.82 7.90 0.45
CA GLU A 119 18.76 8.46 1.42
C GLU A 119 18.14 8.47 2.82
N LYS A 120 18.92 8.12 3.85
CA LYS A 120 18.47 8.26 5.25
C LYS A 120 18.56 9.73 5.67
N LYS A 121 17.43 10.32 6.05
CA LYS A 121 17.34 11.71 6.52
C LYS A 121 16.38 11.84 7.68
N ARG A 122 16.63 12.83 8.54
CA ARG A 122 15.67 13.26 9.56
C ARG A 122 14.52 13.98 8.86
N VAL A 123 13.33 13.41 8.92
CA VAL A 123 12.14 13.89 8.20
C VAL A 123 10.95 13.95 9.14
N LYS A 124 10.18 15.04 9.03
CA LYS A 124 8.88 15.17 9.68
C LYS A 124 7.83 14.49 8.82
N VAL A 125 7.28 13.39 9.31
CA VAL A 125 6.33 12.54 8.59
C VAL A 125 4.92 12.86 9.06
N TYR A 126 4.04 13.14 8.11
CA TYR A 126 2.60 13.17 8.30
C TYR A 126 1.96 12.09 7.44
N LEU A 127 1.28 11.15 8.08
CA LEU A 127 0.61 10.03 7.42
C LEU A 127 -0.80 9.86 8.01
N PRO A 128 -1.86 9.79 7.19
CA PRO A 128 -3.19 9.57 7.70
C PRO A 128 -3.30 8.19 8.34
N ARG A 129 -4.13 8.07 9.39
CA ARG A 129 -4.69 6.76 9.76
C ARG A 129 -5.47 6.24 8.56
N MET A 130 -5.24 4.99 8.19
CA MET A 130 -5.93 4.38 7.05
C MET A 130 -6.61 3.10 7.47
N LYS A 131 -7.82 2.89 6.96
CA LYS A 131 -8.52 1.61 6.98
C LYS A 131 -9.11 1.41 5.61
N ILE A 132 -8.52 0.50 4.85
CA ILE A 132 -8.88 0.25 3.45
C ILE A 132 -9.33 -1.20 3.36
N GLU A 133 -10.52 -1.40 2.81
CA GLU A 133 -11.15 -2.70 2.62
C GLU A 133 -11.74 -2.72 1.22
N GLU A 134 -11.19 -3.56 0.35
CA GLU A 134 -11.57 -3.63 -1.05
C GLU A 134 -11.77 -5.08 -1.48
N LYS A 135 -12.80 -5.29 -2.31
CA LYS A 135 -13.20 -6.60 -2.81
C LYS A 135 -13.34 -6.56 -4.33
N TYR A 136 -12.68 -7.50 -4.99
CA TYR A 136 -12.61 -7.59 -6.44
C TYR A 136 -13.10 -8.94 -6.93
N ASN A 137 -13.92 -8.93 -7.97
CA ASN A 137 -14.12 -10.11 -8.80
C ASN A 137 -12.94 -10.20 -9.78
N LEU A 138 -12.00 -11.10 -9.47
CA LEU A 138 -10.81 -11.33 -10.29
C LEU A 138 -11.13 -12.00 -11.62
N THR A 139 -12.30 -12.61 -11.77
CA THR A 139 -12.67 -13.29 -13.02
C THR A 139 -12.59 -12.33 -14.21
N SER A 140 -13.22 -11.15 -14.11
CA SER A 140 -13.19 -10.15 -15.18
C SER A 140 -11.79 -9.59 -15.42
N VAL A 141 -11.06 -9.30 -14.35
CA VAL A 141 -9.69 -8.77 -14.41
C VAL A 141 -8.75 -9.76 -15.10
N LEU A 142 -8.72 -11.02 -14.67
CA LEU A 142 -7.86 -12.07 -15.22
C LEU A 142 -8.22 -12.40 -16.68
N MET A 143 -9.51 -12.40 -17.03
CA MET A 143 -9.94 -12.56 -18.42
C MET A 143 -9.44 -11.41 -19.31
N SER A 144 -9.55 -10.16 -18.85
CA SER A 144 -9.02 -8.99 -19.57
C SER A 144 -7.49 -9.02 -19.73
N LEU A 145 -6.79 -9.69 -18.82
CA LEU A 145 -5.34 -9.95 -18.92
C LEU A 145 -4.99 -11.17 -19.80
N GLY A 146 -5.99 -11.84 -20.38
CA GLY A 146 -5.80 -12.94 -21.33
C GLY A 146 -5.98 -14.34 -20.76
N MET A 147 -6.29 -14.49 -19.46
CA MET A 147 -6.54 -15.79 -18.83
C MET A 147 -8.01 -16.20 -19.02
N THR A 148 -8.40 -16.51 -20.25
CA THR A 148 -9.80 -16.81 -20.61
C THR A 148 -10.17 -18.28 -20.46
N ASP A 149 -9.27 -19.19 -20.83
CA ASP A 149 -9.54 -20.64 -20.82
C ASP A 149 -9.91 -21.16 -19.43
N LEU A 150 -9.27 -20.64 -18.37
CA LEU A 150 -9.50 -21.05 -16.98
C LEU A 150 -10.97 -20.94 -16.53
N PHE A 151 -11.69 -19.97 -17.09
CA PHE A 151 -13.08 -19.65 -16.75
C PHE A 151 -14.10 -20.21 -17.76
N SER A 152 -13.63 -20.92 -18.79
CA SER A 152 -14.45 -21.39 -19.90
C SER A 152 -14.55 -22.92 -19.94
N PRO A 153 -15.47 -23.50 -20.73
CA PRO A 153 -15.51 -24.95 -20.98
C PRO A 153 -14.24 -25.52 -21.63
N SER A 154 -13.35 -24.69 -22.17
CA SER A 154 -12.04 -25.10 -22.70
C SER A 154 -10.99 -25.38 -21.62
N ALA A 155 -11.28 -25.08 -20.34
CA ALA A 155 -10.34 -25.25 -19.23
C ALA A 155 -9.76 -26.68 -19.18
N ASN A 156 -8.44 -26.79 -19.19
CA ASN A 156 -7.75 -28.05 -18.93
C ASN A 156 -7.20 -28.08 -17.51
N LEU A 157 -8.01 -28.55 -16.57
CA LEU A 157 -7.66 -28.74 -15.15
C LEU A 157 -7.46 -30.22 -14.80
N SER A 158 -6.97 -31.02 -15.75
CA SER A 158 -6.78 -32.48 -15.60
C SER A 158 -5.82 -32.87 -14.47
N GLY A 159 -4.90 -31.99 -14.09
CA GLY A 159 -4.01 -32.18 -12.93
C GLY A 159 -4.71 -32.05 -11.57
N ILE A 160 -5.91 -31.46 -11.53
CA ILE A 160 -6.74 -31.32 -10.31
C ILE A 160 -7.80 -32.42 -10.27
N SER A 161 -8.46 -32.67 -11.41
CA SER A 161 -9.52 -33.68 -11.51
C SER A 161 -9.54 -34.33 -12.89
N SER A 162 -9.82 -35.63 -12.92
CA SER A 162 -10.06 -36.38 -14.16
C SER A 162 -11.41 -36.04 -14.82
N ALA A 163 -12.28 -35.26 -14.17
CA ALA A 163 -13.55 -34.83 -14.73
C ALA A 163 -13.32 -33.70 -15.76
N GLY A 164 -13.60 -33.98 -17.03
CA GLY A 164 -13.31 -33.08 -18.17
C GLY A 164 -14.15 -31.79 -18.26
N SER A 165 -14.95 -31.46 -17.23
CA SER A 165 -15.78 -30.24 -17.19
C SER A 165 -15.39 -29.27 -16.07
N LEU A 166 -14.29 -29.53 -15.36
CA LEU A 166 -13.82 -28.68 -14.28
C LEU A 166 -13.28 -27.36 -14.85
N ARG A 167 -13.82 -26.25 -14.36
CA ARG A 167 -13.39 -24.88 -14.67
C ARG A 167 -13.55 -23.99 -13.42
N VAL A 168 -12.86 -22.87 -13.37
CA VAL A 168 -13.12 -21.86 -12.35
C VAL A 168 -14.40 -21.12 -12.74
N SER A 169 -15.38 -21.12 -11.85
CA SER A 169 -16.66 -20.44 -12.04
C SER A 169 -16.58 -18.99 -11.59
N GLU A 170 -15.83 -18.74 -10.52
CA GLU A 170 -15.61 -17.40 -9.99
C GLU A 170 -14.27 -17.34 -9.26
N ALA A 171 -13.57 -16.21 -9.38
CA ALA A 171 -12.40 -15.88 -8.59
C ALA A 171 -12.64 -14.54 -7.89
N VAL A 172 -12.50 -14.52 -6.56
CA VAL A 172 -12.76 -13.34 -5.73
C VAL A 172 -11.55 -13.07 -4.85
N HIS A 173 -11.14 -11.80 -4.78
CA HIS A 173 -10.08 -11.32 -3.92
C HIS A 173 -10.59 -10.22 -3.00
N GLU A 174 -10.28 -10.31 -1.72
CA GLU A 174 -10.58 -9.27 -0.75
C GLU A 174 -9.31 -8.92 0.05
N ALA A 175 -9.07 -7.64 0.23
CA ALA A 175 -7.90 -7.13 0.93
C ALA A 175 -8.32 -6.10 1.97
N TYR A 176 -7.80 -6.26 3.18
CA TYR A 176 -7.94 -5.32 4.28
C TYR A 176 -6.56 -4.86 4.74
N ILE A 177 -6.35 -3.55 4.84
CA ILE A 177 -5.18 -2.94 5.47
C ILE A 177 -5.60 -1.88 6.48
N GLU A 178 -4.95 -1.92 7.65
CA GLU A 178 -5.12 -0.92 8.70
C GLU A 178 -3.77 -0.35 9.10
N VAL A 179 -3.67 0.97 9.04
CA VAL A 179 -2.50 1.76 9.40
C VAL A 179 -2.90 2.70 10.53
N THR A 180 -2.29 2.47 11.70
CA THR A 180 -2.47 3.25 12.93
C THR A 180 -1.09 3.61 13.50
N GLU A 181 -1.06 4.21 14.68
CA GLU A 181 0.14 4.68 15.35
C GLU A 181 1.01 3.56 15.92
N GLU A 182 0.41 2.39 16.13
CA GLU A 182 0.97 1.27 16.87
C GLU A 182 2.37 0.89 16.36
N GLY A 183 3.35 0.93 17.26
CA GLY A 183 4.75 0.72 16.95
C GLY A 183 5.57 0.36 18.18
N THR A 184 6.84 0.03 17.98
CA THR A 184 7.80 -0.12 19.07
C THR A 184 8.31 1.25 19.51
N GLU A 185 8.40 1.46 20.83
CA GLU A 185 8.78 2.75 21.46
C GLU A 185 10.27 3.08 21.36
N GLU A 186 11.11 2.23 20.75
CA GLU A 186 12.57 2.30 20.83
C GLU A 186 13.23 3.52 20.14
N ALA A 187 12.46 4.43 19.54
CA ALA A 187 13.01 5.52 18.73
C ALA A 187 12.98 6.90 19.39
N GLY A 188 12.98 6.97 20.73
CA GLY A 188 12.88 8.23 21.46
C GLY A 188 14.00 8.55 22.45
N SER A 189 15.09 7.77 22.56
CA SER A 189 16.01 7.97 23.70
C SER A 189 17.51 7.79 23.46
N ALA A 190 17.97 7.20 22.34
CA ALA A 190 19.40 6.84 22.22
C ALA A 190 20.10 7.33 20.94
N ASP A 191 19.39 7.56 19.84
CA ASP A 191 19.99 7.93 18.54
C ASP A 191 19.83 9.42 18.18
N ASP A 192 19.15 10.19 19.03
CA ASP A 192 18.89 11.62 18.84
C ASP A 192 20.08 12.53 19.26
N THR A 193 21.18 11.94 19.74
CA THR A 193 22.34 12.67 20.28
C THR A 193 23.55 12.74 19.36
N GLU A 194 23.56 12.10 18.20
CA GLU A 194 24.72 12.11 17.28
C GLU A 194 24.35 12.56 15.85
N ASP A 195 23.65 13.69 15.70
CA ASP A 195 23.87 14.62 14.57
C ASP A 195 23.07 15.93 14.76
N ILE A 196 23.45 16.73 15.75
CA ILE A 196 23.01 18.14 15.80
C ILE A 196 24.00 18.94 14.94
N GLN A 197 23.98 18.68 13.64
CA GLN A 197 24.57 19.58 12.66
C GLN A 197 23.43 20.31 11.96
N HIS A 198 23.18 21.53 12.44
CA HIS A 198 22.37 22.59 11.84
C HIS A 198 21.93 22.32 10.38
N SER A 199 20.71 21.80 10.19
CA SER A 199 19.96 21.98 8.93
C SER A 199 18.72 22.82 9.24
N SER A 200 18.72 24.04 8.72
CA SER A 200 17.75 25.11 9.01
C SER A 200 16.35 24.91 8.44
N GLU A 201 16.03 23.76 7.83
CA GLU A 201 14.66 23.36 7.50
C GLU A 201 14.56 21.84 7.69
N SER A 202 13.74 21.37 8.63
CA SER A 202 13.44 19.95 8.75
C SER A 202 12.65 19.52 7.51
N GLU A 203 13.21 18.62 6.70
CA GLU A 203 12.53 18.09 5.51
C GLU A 203 11.18 17.48 5.92
N GLU A 204 10.12 17.80 5.16
CA GLU A 204 8.75 17.35 5.46
C GLU A 204 8.25 16.40 4.37
N PHE A 205 7.70 15.27 4.83
CA PHE A 205 6.90 14.35 4.02
C PHE A 205 5.47 14.38 4.53
N ARG A 206 4.57 15.04 3.80
CA ARG A 206 3.18 15.24 4.20
C ARG A 206 2.23 14.58 3.22
N ALA A 207 1.69 13.42 3.60
CA ALA A 207 0.75 12.67 2.78
C ALA A 207 -0.70 13.17 2.98
N ASP A 208 -0.96 14.43 2.64
CA ASP A 208 -2.26 15.12 2.80
C ASP A 208 -3.08 15.22 1.51
N HIS A 209 -2.75 14.45 0.49
CA HIS A 209 -3.44 14.37 -0.80
C HIS A 209 -3.16 13.00 -1.46
N PRO A 210 -3.85 12.61 -2.54
CA PRO A 210 -3.80 11.25 -3.07
C PRO A 210 -2.39 10.71 -3.34
N PHE A 211 -2.11 9.51 -2.85
CA PHE A 211 -0.82 8.84 -2.99
C PHE A 211 -0.97 7.34 -3.29
N LEU A 212 0.11 6.73 -3.79
CA LEU A 212 0.25 5.28 -3.85
C LEU A 212 1.01 4.77 -2.63
N PHE A 213 0.68 3.57 -2.19
CA PHE A 213 1.44 2.89 -1.15
C PHE A 213 1.62 1.42 -1.49
N LEU A 214 2.63 0.81 -0.90
CA LEU A 214 2.85 -0.63 -0.98
C LEU A 214 3.51 -1.18 0.27
N VAL A 215 3.20 -2.42 0.60
CA VAL A 215 3.90 -3.17 1.65
C VAL A 215 4.88 -4.11 0.96
N LYS A 216 6.17 -3.93 1.23
CA LYS A 216 7.25 -4.74 0.64
C LYS A 216 7.85 -5.68 1.68
N HIS A 217 8.17 -6.90 1.26
CA HIS A 217 9.08 -7.78 1.96
C HIS A 217 10.52 -7.46 1.56
N ASN A 218 11.27 -6.84 2.48
CA ASN A 218 12.59 -6.28 2.24
C ASN A 218 13.65 -7.31 1.80
N PRO A 219 13.72 -8.54 2.37
CA PRO A 219 14.72 -9.52 1.94
C PRO A 219 14.57 -10.01 0.50
N SER A 220 13.35 -10.04 -0.04
CA SER A 220 13.07 -10.59 -1.38
C SER A 220 12.56 -9.55 -2.38
N ASP A 221 12.45 -8.29 -1.98
CA ASP A 221 11.81 -7.20 -2.72
C ASP A 221 10.39 -7.50 -3.24
N MET A 222 9.68 -8.44 -2.59
CA MET A 222 8.34 -8.83 -3.02
C MET A 222 7.30 -7.84 -2.51
N ILE A 223 6.42 -7.39 -3.41
CA ILE A 223 5.28 -6.55 -3.06
C ILE A 223 4.16 -7.46 -2.52
N LEU A 224 3.79 -7.27 -1.26
CA LEU A 224 2.72 -8.02 -0.60
C LEU A 224 1.36 -7.36 -0.80
N LEU A 225 1.33 -6.03 -0.76
CA LEU A 225 0.15 -5.21 -0.94
C LEU A 225 0.52 -3.97 -1.76
N PHE A 226 -0.40 -3.52 -2.59
CA PHE A 226 -0.28 -2.31 -3.37
C PHE A 226 -1.64 -1.62 -3.42
N GLY A 227 -1.67 -0.31 -3.23
CA GLY A 227 -2.91 0.43 -3.21
C GLY A 227 -2.75 1.91 -3.49
N ARG A 228 -3.88 2.54 -3.77
CA ARG A 228 -4.05 3.98 -3.82
C ARG A 228 -4.85 4.43 -2.61
N TYR A 229 -4.44 5.53 -2.00
CA TYR A 229 -5.25 6.24 -1.01
C TYR A 229 -5.67 7.59 -1.58
N CYS A 230 -6.95 7.75 -1.91
CA CYS A 230 -7.47 8.98 -2.55
C CYS A 230 -8.74 9.54 -1.90
N SER A 231 -9.49 8.73 -1.16
CA SER A 231 -10.71 9.17 -0.47
C SER A 231 -10.74 8.56 0.93
N PRO A 232 -10.35 9.35 1.96
CA PRO A 232 -10.45 8.98 3.36
C PRO A 232 -11.88 8.77 3.85
#